data_AF-A0A1Y4LTK7-F1
#
_entry.id   AF-A0A1Y4LTK7-F1
#
_cell.length_a   1.000
_cell.length_b   1.000
_cell.length_c   1.000
_cell.angle_alpha   90.00
_cell.angle_beta   90.00
_cell.angle_gamma   90.00
#
_symmetry.space_group_name_H-M   'P 1'
#
loop_
_entity.id
_entity.type
_entity.pdbx_description
1 polymer ?
#
loop_
_entity_poly.entity_id
_entity_poly.type
_entity_poly.pdbx_seq_one_letter_code
_entity_poly.pdbx_strand_id
1 'polypeptide(L)' 'MKKEIFYLIGAVAGALLVLLAVPLGNAYIGNYLSVYGGMDTQSYVLLMQSAVTGFQILGGVLLGLFGAAYLFRRKP' A
#
# COMPACT_ATOMS: atom_id res chain seq x y z
N MET A 1 -10.60 -0.30 24.52
CA MET A 1 -10.23 -1.64 24.02
C MET A 1 -10.62 -1.89 22.55
N LYS A 2 -11.89 -2.11 22.15
CA LYS A 2 -12.23 -2.49 20.75
C LYS A 2 -11.80 -1.48 19.67
N LYS A 3 -11.97 -0.17 19.92
CA LYS A 3 -11.61 0.90 18.97
C LYS A 3 -10.10 1.06 18.78
N GLU A 4 -9.32 0.80 19.83
CA GLU A 4 -7.86 0.95 19.82
C GLU A 4 -7.21 -0.13 18.97
N ILE A 5 -7.70 -1.37 19.11
CA ILE A 5 -7.26 -2.50 18.29
C ILE A 5 -7.61 -2.24 16.82
N PHE A 6 -8.78 -1.69 16.53
CA PHE A 6 -9.17 -1.32 15.17
C PHE A 6 -8.21 -0.30 14.54
N TYR A 7 -7.86 0.77 15.26
CA TYR A 7 -6.89 1.74 14.74
C TYR A 7 -5.49 1.16 14.57
N LEU A 8 -5.06 0.31 15.51
CA LEU A 8 -3.78 -0.37 15.40
C LEU A 8 -3.72 -1.28 14.16
N ILE A 9 -4.78 -2.07 13.91
CA ILE A 9 -4.86 -2.95 12.73
C ILE A 9 -4.79 -2.12 11.44
N GLY A 10 -5.55 -1.01 11.37
CA GLY A 10 -5.51 -0.13 10.19
C GLY A 10 -4.13 0.48 9.96
N ALA A 11 -3.43 0.88 11.02
CA ALA A 11 -2.08 1.42 10.92
C ALA A 11 -1.07 0.35 10.48
N VAL A 12 -1.15 -0.86 11.05
CA VAL A 12 -0.30 -1.99 10.67
C VAL A 12 -0.55 -2.39 9.23
N ALA A 13 -1.81 -2.46 8.79
CA ALA A 13 -2.15 -2.75 7.40
C ALA A 13 -1.58 -1.70 6.44
N GLY A 14 -1.69 -0.41 6.78
CA GLY A 14 -1.07 0.67 6.02
C GLY A 14 0.46 0.54 5.93
N ALA A 15 1.12 0.29 7.06
CA ALA A 15 2.57 0.08 7.11
C ALA A 15 3.02 -1.11 6.26
N LEU A 16 2.32 -2.25 6.37
CA LEU A 16 2.60 -3.44 5.57
C LEU A 16 2.41 -3.17 4.08
N LEU A 17 1.37 -2.43 3.69
CA LEU A 17 1.13 -2.07 2.30
C LEU A 17 2.28 -1.21 1.73
N VAL A 18 2.81 -0.26 2.51
CA VAL A 18 3.98 0.55 2.11
C VAL A 18 5.23 -0.31 1.99
N LEU A 19 5.52 -1.15 2.99
CA LEU A 19 6.71 -2.00 3.01
C LEU A 19 6.70 -3.02 1.86
N LEU A 20 5.52 -3.54 1.51
CA LEU A 20 5.34 -4.52 0.45
C LEU A 20 5.01 -3.89 -0.90
N ALA A 21 5.03 -2.56 -1.05
CA ALA A 21 4.63 -1.88 -2.29
C ALA A 21 5.45 -2.36 -3.50
N VAL A 22 6.75 -2.58 -3.34
CA VAL A 22 7.64 -3.08 -4.41
C VAL A 22 7.29 -4.51 -4.84
N PRO A 23 7.26 -5.53 -3.95
CA PRO A 23 6.87 -6.88 -4.37
C PRO A 23 5.41 -6.95 -4.86
N LEU A 24 4.50 -6.15 -4.32
CA LEU A 24 3.11 -6.05 -4.80
C LEU A 24 3.02 -5.45 -6.21
N GLY A 25 3.79 -4.40 -6.50
CA GLY A 25 3.91 -3.83 -7.85
C GLY A 25 4.43 -4.85 -8.86
N ASN A 26 5.43 -5.66 -8.47
CA ASN A 26 5.97 -6.72 -9.31
C ASN A 26 4.93 -7.81 -9.59
N ALA A 27 4.19 -8.24 -8.56
CA ALA A 27 3.11 -9.22 -8.72
C ALA A 27 1.98 -8.69 -9.61
N TYR A 28 1.62 -7.41 -9.46
CA TYR A 28 0.61 -6.75 -10.30
C TYR A 28 1.02 -6.76 -11.77
N ILE A 29 2.27 -6.40 -12.09
CA ILE A 29 2.74 -6.42 -13.48
C ILE A 29 2.88 -7.83 -14.02
N GLY A 30 3.38 -8.77 -13.22
CA GLY A 30 3.44 -10.17 -13.64
C GLY A 30 2.07 -10.69 -14.09
N ASN A 31 1.01 -10.35 -13.34
CA ASN A 31 -0.36 -10.66 -13.71
C ASN A 31 -0.83 -9.88 -14.95
N TYR A 32 -0.50 -8.59 -15.05
CA TYR A 32 -0.84 -7.77 -16.22
C TYR A 32 -0.24 -8.33 -17.51
N LEU A 33 1.05 -8.65 -17.52
CA LEU A 33 1.76 -9.21 -18.68
C LEU A 33 1.24 -10.61 -19.03
N SER A 34 0.81 -11.39 -18.04
CA SER A 34 0.15 -12.69 -18.28
C SER A 34 -1.15 -12.56 -19.08
N VAL A 35 -1.85 -11.43 -18.99
CA VAL A 35 -3.15 -11.21 -19.65
C VAL A 35 -2.97 -10.45 -20.97
N TYR A 36 -2.14 -9.41 -20.98
CA TYR A 36 -2.01 -8.47 -22.09
C TYR A 36 -0.77 -8.72 -22.97
N GLY A 37 0.12 -9.63 -22.57
CA GLY A 37 1.33 -9.97 -23.33
C GLY A 37 2.51 -9.06 -23.04
N GLY A 38 3.48 -9.05 -23.96
CA GLY A 38 4.72 -8.29 -23.82
C GLY A 38 4.50 -6.77 -23.84
N MET A 39 5.39 -6.05 -23.15
CA MET A 39 5.39 -4.59 -23.04
C MET A 39 6.80 -4.07 -23.34
N ASP A 40 6.90 -2.90 -23.95
CA ASP A 40 8.21 -2.24 -24.12
C ASP A 40 8.80 -1.85 -22.75
N THR A 41 10.13 -1.78 -22.68
CA THR A 41 10.84 -1.56 -21.41
C THR A 41 10.45 -0.25 -20.73
N GLN A 42 10.15 0.81 -21.51
CA GLN A 42 9.83 2.11 -20.94
C GLN A 42 8.44 2.10 -20.31
N SER A 43 7.44 1.58 -21.01
CA SER A 43 6.09 1.39 -20.48
C SER A 43 6.08 0.46 -19.28
N TYR A 44 6.91 -0.59 -19.29
CA TYR A 44 7.07 -1.51 -18.15
C TYR A 44 7.55 -0.77 -16.90
N VAL A 45 8.63 0.00 -17.02
CA VAL A 45 9.19 0.76 -15.89
C VAL A 45 8.19 1.80 -15.39
N LEU A 46 7.51 2.51 -16.30
CA LEU A 46 6.49 3.49 -15.94
C LEU A 46 5.34 2.85 -15.17
N LEU A 47 4.81 1.72 -15.66
CA LEU A 47 3.72 1.00 -15.02
C LEU A 47 4.15 0.48 -13.64
N MET A 48 5.38 -0.02 -13.51
CA MET A 48 5.92 -0.51 -12.25
C MET A 48 6.03 0.59 -11.23
N GLN A 49 6.65 1.70 -11.61
CA GLN A 49 6.78 2.85 -10.72
C GLN A 49 5.42 3.41 -10.33
N SER A 50 4.47 3.46 -11.27
CA SER A 50 3.11 3.93 -11.01
C SER A 50 2.35 3.02 -10.05
N ALA A 51 2.45 1.70 -10.22
CA ALA A 51 1.83 0.71 -9.33
C ALA A 51 2.43 0.77 -7.92
N VAL A 52 3.76 0.77 -7.83
CA VAL A 52 4.48 0.88 -6.53
C VAL A 52 4.11 2.19 -5.83
N THR A 53 4.12 3.32 -6.55
CA THR A 53 3.76 4.63 -5.99
C THR A 53 2.31 4.64 -5.52
N GLY A 54 1.39 4.05 -6.29
CA GLY A 54 -0.01 3.90 -5.91
C GLY A 54 -0.17 3.14 -4.58
N PHE A 55 0.50 1.99 -4.44
CA PHE A 55 0.50 1.24 -3.18
C PHE A 55 1.11 2.04 -2.02
N GLN A 56 2.21 2.77 -2.25
CA GLN A 56 2.82 3.61 -1.21
C GLN A 56 1.89 4.73 -0.75
N ILE A 57 1.19 5.39 -1.67
CA ILE A 57 0.22 6.45 -1.34
C ILE A 57 -0.94 5.87 -0.53
N LEU A 58 -1.56 4.79 -1.00
CA LEU A 58 -2.67 4.15 -0.30
C LEU A 58 -2.25 3.68 1.10
N GLY A 59 -1.08 3.07 1.21
CA GLY A 59 -0.54 2.55 2.46
C GLY A 59 -0.16 3.67 3.42
N GLY A 60 0.43 4.74 2.89
CA GLY A 60 0.79 5.94 3.65
C GLY A 60 -0.43 6.68 4.18
N VAL A 61 -1.50 6.79 3.38
CA VAL A 61 -2.77 7.39 3.82
C VAL A 61 -3.39 6.54 4.93
N LEU A 62 -3.44 5.21 4.77
CA LEU A 62 -3.94 4.31 5.80
C LEU A 62 -3.12 4.43 7.09
N LEU A 63 -1.80 4.34 6.98
CA LEU A 63 -0.88 4.48 8.12
C LEU A 63 -1.04 5.84 8.79
N GLY A 64 -1.13 6.91 8.02
CA GLY A 64 -1.29 8.28 8.53
C GLY A 64 -2.60 8.46 9.28
N LEU A 65 -3.73 8.10 8.66
CA LEU A 65 -5.05 8.27 9.27
C LEU A 65 -5.23 7.39 10.50
N PHE A 66 -4.93 6.10 10.39
CA PHE A 66 -5.10 5.15 11.49
C PHE A 66 -4.04 5.30 12.58
N GLY A 67 -2.80 5.59 12.20
CA GLY A 67 -1.73 5.92 13.14
C GLY A 67 -2.03 7.19 13.92
N ALA A 68 -2.48 8.25 13.25
CA ALA A 68 -2.90 9.48 13.93
C ALA A 68 -4.11 9.23 14.84
N ALA A 69 -5.13 8.49 14.37
CA ALA A 69 -6.29 8.13 15.19
C ALA A 69 -5.89 7.30 16.42
N TYR A 70 -4.91 6.41 16.29
CA TYR A 70 -4.37 5.66 17.41
C TYR A 70 -3.62 6.57 18.40
N LEU A 71 -2.78 7.49 17.93
CA LEU A 71 -1.96 8.35 18.80
C LEU A 71 -2.78 9.44 19.49
N PHE A 72 -3.69 10.10 18.78
CA PHE A 72 -4.52 11.21 19.30
C PHE A 72 -5.81 10.75 19.96
N ARG A 73 -5.98 9.45 20.19
CA ARG A 73 -7.13 8.96 20.93
C ARG A 73 -7.13 9.56 22.34
N ARG A 74 -8.23 10.19 22.74
CA ARG A 74 -8.42 10.54 24.15
C ARG A 74 -8.48 9.25 24.94
N LYS A 75 -7.50 9.03 25.83
CA LYS A 75 -7.66 8.04 26.90
C LYS A 75 -8.87 8.47 27.75
N PRO A 76 -9.72 7.52 28.19
CA PRO A 76 -10.74 7.80 29.19
C PRO A 76 -10.11 8.30 30.48
#